data_AF-A0A6G9YJT5-F1
#
_entry.id   AF-A0A6G9YJT5-F1
#
_cell.length_a   1.000
_cell.length_b   1.000
_cell.length_c   1.000
_cell.angle_alpha   90.00
_cell.angle_beta   90.00
_cell.angle_gamma   90.00
#
_symmetry.space_group_name_H-M   'P 1'
#
loop_
_entity.id
_entity.type
_entity.pdbx_description
1 polymer ?
#
loop_
_entity_poly.entity_id
_entity_poly.type
_entity_poly.pdbx_seq_one_letter_code
_entity_poly.pdbx_strand_id
1 'polypeptide(L)'
;MKGWTMGDASGVAVDPEKIRTHATNVESVGRSLSQAVEAAQAVSLPTDAFGKLCAFLPPLFLDSIESEGVTTLRTAQQALTDDASKLRSVAAGFEQVDTTNAANLKSVDANGAR
;
A
#
# COMPACT_ATOMS: atom_id res chain seq x y z
N MET A 1 -44.19 26.97 13.49
CA MET A 1 -43.65 26.54 12.18
C MET A 1 -42.36 25.79 12.48
N LYS A 2 -42.35 24.48 12.24
CA LYS A 2 -41.31 23.56 12.71
C LYS A 2 -40.20 23.53 11.66
N GLY A 3 -39.09 24.23 11.93
CA GLY A 3 -37.91 24.23 11.08
C GLY A 3 -37.30 22.84 11.07
N TRP A 4 -37.15 22.25 9.89
CA TRP A 4 -36.38 21.04 9.71
C TRP A 4 -34.91 21.33 10.02
N THR A 5 -34.40 20.69 11.07
CA THR A 5 -32.98 20.45 11.21
C THR A 5 -32.57 19.54 10.06
N MET A 6 -31.84 20.08 9.07
CA MET A 6 -31.01 19.24 8.21
C MET A 6 -30.12 18.43 9.16
N GLY A 7 -30.27 17.10 9.09
CA GLY A 7 -29.38 16.18 9.78
C GLY A 7 -27.93 16.55 9.47
N ASP A 8 -27.09 16.36 10.48
CA ASP A 8 -25.64 16.42 10.42
C ASP A 8 -25.11 15.66 9.21
N ALA A 9 -24.87 16.39 8.12
CA ALA A 9 -23.93 15.96 7.10
C ALA A 9 -22.57 15.89 7.78
N SER A 10 -22.27 14.75 8.40
CA SER A 10 -20.95 14.42 8.92
C SER A 10 -20.01 14.26 7.73
N GLY A 11 -19.65 15.39 7.11
CA GLY A 11 -18.72 15.44 6.01
C GLY A 11 -17.34 15.03 6.51
N VAL A 12 -16.82 13.93 5.98
CA VAL A 12 -15.43 13.55 6.22
C VAL A 12 -14.57 14.45 5.33
N ALA A 13 -13.87 15.40 5.95
CA ALA A 13 -12.86 16.19 5.26
C ALA A 13 -11.63 15.31 5.01
N VAL A 14 -11.45 14.87 3.77
CA VAL A 14 -10.31 14.06 3.35
C VAL A 14 -9.32 14.95 2.60
N ASP A 15 -8.04 14.80 2.91
CA ASP A 15 -6.94 15.46 2.21
C ASP A 15 -6.26 14.43 1.30
N PRO A 16 -6.46 14.49 -0.04
CA PRO A 16 -5.87 13.56 -1.00
C PRO A 16 -4.33 13.52 -0.95
N GLU A 17 -3.67 14.62 -0.61
CA GLU A 17 -2.20 14.67 -0.51
C GLU A 17 -1.68 13.87 0.68
N LYS A 18 -2.41 13.84 1.79
CA LYS A 18 -2.06 12.96 2.93
C LYS A 18 -2.18 11.49 2.55
N ILE A 19 -3.16 11.12 1.73
CA ILE A 19 -3.30 9.76 1.23
C ILE A 19 -2.13 9.41 0.29
N ARG A 20 -1.73 10.32 -0.62
CA ARG A 20 -0.55 10.12 -1.49
C ARG A 20 0.74 10.00 -0.69
N THR A 21 0.89 10.80 0.35
CA THR A 21 2.02 10.72 1.28
C THR A 21 2.05 9.36 1.97
N HIS A 22 0.90 8.87 2.45
CA HIS A 22 0.82 7.54 3.04
C HIS A 22 1.14 6.43 2.04
N ALA A 23 0.63 6.51 0.81
CA ALA A 23 0.96 5.57 -0.26
C ALA A 23 2.48 5.48 -0.50
N THR A 24 3.17 6.62 -0.50
CA THR A 24 4.64 6.69 -0.62
C THR A 24 5.34 6.01 0.56
N ASN A 25 4.83 6.20 1.78
CA ASN A 25 5.38 5.55 2.97
C ASN A 25 5.19 4.03 2.92
N VAL A 26 4.00 3.56 2.53
CA VAL A 26 3.69 2.12 2.36
C VAL A 26 4.60 1.48 1.32
N GLU A 27 4.78 2.14 0.17
CA GLU A 27 5.69 1.68 -0.87
C GLU A 27 7.15 1.64 -0.38
N SER A 28 7.54 2.57 0.48
CA SER A 28 8.88 2.57 1.10
C SER A 28 9.11 1.36 2.02
N VAL A 29 8.08 0.90 2.73
CA VAL A 29 8.15 -0.36 3.49
C VAL A 29 8.30 -1.55 2.53
N GLY A 30 7.55 -1.56 1.42
CA GLY A 30 7.71 -2.57 0.37
C GLY A 30 9.13 -2.66 -0.18
N ARG A 31 9.81 -1.52 -0.41
CA ARG A 31 11.23 -1.48 -0.80
C ARG A 31 12.16 -2.09 0.24
N SER A 32 11.86 -1.92 1.53
CA SER A 32 12.65 -2.52 2.61
C SER A 32 12.54 -4.05 2.60
N LEU A 33 11.38 -4.59 2.22
CA LEU A 33 11.22 -6.03 2.02
C LEU A 33 11.99 -6.54 0.79
N SER A 34 12.07 -5.75 -0.29
CA SER A 34 12.94 -6.08 -1.43
C SER A 34 14.41 -6.19 -1.01
N GLN A 35 14.88 -5.25 -0.18
CA GLN A 35 16.23 -5.31 0.37
C GLN A 35 16.43 -6.56 1.27
N ALA A 36 15.42 -6.94 2.06
CA ALA A 36 15.48 -8.17 2.85
C ALA A 36 15.58 -9.43 1.98
N VAL A 37 14.87 -9.48 0.85
CA VAL A 37 14.97 -10.57 -0.14
C VAL A 37 16.37 -10.63 -0.75
N GLU A 38 16.93 -9.50 -1.16
CA GLU A 38 18.29 -9.42 -1.69
C GLU A 38 19.32 -9.90 -0.66
N ALA A 39 19.18 -9.48 0.59
CA ALA A 39 20.03 -9.92 1.68
C ALA A 39 19.91 -11.43 1.93
N ALA A 40 18.68 -11.98 1.96
CA ALA A 40 18.43 -13.40 2.13
C ALA A 40 19.10 -14.23 1.02
N GLN A 41 19.01 -13.77 -0.23
CA GLN A 41 19.66 -14.44 -1.37
C GLN A 41 21.19 -14.35 -1.33
N ALA A 42 21.73 -13.23 -0.82
CA ALA A 42 23.18 -13.06 -0.69
C ALA A 42 23.81 -13.91 0.43
N VAL A 43 23.03 -14.29 1.45
CA VAL A 43 23.48 -15.14 2.56
C VAL A 43 23.05 -16.61 2.41
N SER A 44 22.38 -16.96 1.32
CA SER A 44 22.09 -18.34 0.95
C SER A 44 23.40 -19.12 0.82
N LEU A 45 23.60 -20.10 1.69
CA LEU A 45 24.84 -20.86 1.75
C LEU A 45 24.68 -22.17 0.99
N PRO A 46 25.62 -22.52 0.10
CA PRO A 46 25.61 -23.83 -0.53
C PRO A 46 25.84 -24.91 0.53
N THR A 47 25.31 -26.11 0.29
CA THR A 47 25.32 -27.22 1.24
C THR A 47 26.71 -27.59 1.75
N ASP A 48 27.75 -27.37 0.94
CA ASP A 48 29.16 -27.63 1.28
C ASP A 48 29.77 -26.57 2.23
N ALA A 49 29.15 -25.40 2.38
CA ALA A 49 29.57 -24.37 3.34
C ALA A 49 29.44 -24.82 4.81
N PHE A 50 28.56 -25.80 5.08
CA PHE A 50 28.40 -26.41 6.40
C PHE A 50 29.48 -27.45 6.71
N GLY A 51 30.36 -27.75 5.75
CA GLY A 51 31.36 -28.79 5.85
C GLY A 51 30.78 -30.20 5.65
N LYS A 52 31.64 -31.15 5.30
CA LYS A 52 31.24 -32.51 4.90
C LYS A 52 30.48 -33.28 6.00
N LEU A 53 30.78 -33.00 7.28
CA LEU A 53 30.11 -33.67 8.41
C LEU A 53 28.67 -33.18 8.60
N CYS A 54 28.37 -31.93 8.24
CA CYS A 54 27.08 -31.29 8.50
C CYS A 54 26.32 -30.94 7.21
N ALA A 55 26.81 -31.35 6.04
CA ALA A 55 26.18 -31.13 4.73
C ALA A 55 24.76 -31.74 4.59
N PHE A 56 24.37 -32.64 5.50
CA PHE A 56 23.01 -33.17 5.51
C PHE A 56 21.99 -32.21 6.16
N LEU A 57 22.44 -31.19 6.92
CA LEU A 57 21.55 -30.29 7.66
C LEU A 57 20.73 -29.35 6.76
N PRO A 58 21.30 -28.68 5.74
CA PRO A 58 20.52 -27.76 4.90
C PRO A 58 19.30 -28.41 4.22
N PRO A 59 19.42 -29.56 3.53
CA PRO A 59 18.25 -30.18 2.89
C PRO A 59 17.22 -30.73 3.89
N LEU A 60 17.59 -30.98 5.14
CA LEU A 60 16.65 -31.45 6.17
C LEU A 60 15.93 -30.31 6.91
N PHE A 61 16.57 -29.15 7.05
CA PHE A 61 16.10 -28.12 7.98
C PHE A 61 16.05 -26.69 7.42
N LEU A 62 16.83 -26.36 6.38
CA LEU A 62 17.03 -24.98 5.94
C LEU A 62 16.40 -24.68 4.59
N ASP A 63 16.50 -25.60 3.61
CA ASP A 63 16.09 -25.33 2.22
C ASP A 63 14.61 -24.92 2.11
N SER A 64 13.73 -25.60 2.86
CA SER A 64 12.30 -25.26 2.89
C SER A 64 12.04 -23.92 3.56
N ILE A 65 12.65 -23.67 4.71
CA ILE A 65 12.47 -22.43 5.47
C ILE A 65 13.00 -21.23 4.69
N GLU A 66 14.15 -21.38 4.03
CA GLU A 66 14.75 -20.33 3.23
C GLU A 66 13.88 -19.99 2.02
N SER A 67 13.43 -21.00 1.27
CA SER A 67 12.59 -20.80 0.09
C SER A 67 11.20 -20.24 0.44
N GLU A 68 10.56 -20.72 1.51
CA GLU A 68 9.29 -20.19 2.02
C GLU A 68 9.44 -18.77 2.57
N GLY A 69 10.55 -18.48 3.26
CA GLY A 69 10.85 -17.15 3.78
C GLY A 69 11.01 -16.13 2.66
N VAL A 70 11.82 -16.45 1.63
CA VAL A 70 11.99 -15.59 0.44
C VAL A 70 10.66 -15.39 -0.27
N THR A 71 9.86 -16.44 -0.43
CA THR A 71 8.54 -16.35 -1.07
C THR A 71 7.62 -15.42 -0.29
N THR A 72 7.54 -15.59 1.03
CA THR A 72 6.71 -14.78 1.91
C THR A 72 7.09 -13.30 1.86
N LEU A 73 8.40 -12.98 1.88
CA LEU A 73 8.88 -11.61 1.76
C LEU A 73 8.50 -10.98 0.40
N ARG A 74 8.59 -11.74 -0.69
CA ARG A 74 8.15 -11.27 -2.03
C ARG A 74 6.65 -11.02 -2.09
N THR A 75 5.84 -11.93 -1.54
CA THR A 75 4.38 -11.75 -1.48
C THR A 75 4.00 -10.51 -0.66
N ALA A 76 4.65 -10.30 0.49
CA ALA A 76 4.42 -9.12 1.30
C ALA A 76 4.85 -7.82 0.58
N GLN A 77 5.98 -7.83 -0.14
CA GLN A 77 6.42 -6.70 -0.96
C GLN A 77 5.39 -6.35 -2.03
N GLN A 78 4.87 -7.34 -2.75
CA GLN A 78 3.83 -7.14 -3.77
C GLN A 78 2.54 -6.57 -3.16
N ALA A 79 2.08 -7.13 -2.04
CA ALA A 79 0.89 -6.65 -1.35
C ALA A 79 1.01 -5.16 -0.96
N LEU A 80 2.17 -4.73 -0.45
CA LEU A 80 2.41 -3.33 -0.11
C LEU A 80 2.46 -2.42 -1.35
N THR A 81 3.01 -2.89 -2.47
CA THR A 81 2.97 -2.15 -3.75
C THR A 81 1.54 -2.00 -4.27
N ASP A 82 0.73 -3.05 -4.16
CA ASP A 82 -0.68 -3.02 -4.54
C ASP A 82 -1.48 -2.06 -3.65
N ASP A 83 -1.25 -2.09 -2.34
CA ASP A 83 -1.94 -1.20 -1.40
C ASP A 83 -1.54 0.27 -1.60
N ALA A 84 -0.26 0.56 -1.86
CA ALA A 84 0.16 1.91 -2.25
C ALA A 84 -0.55 2.38 -3.53
N SER A 85 -0.74 1.49 -4.50
CA SER A 85 -1.48 1.80 -5.74
C SER A 85 -2.97 2.04 -5.47
N LYS A 86 -3.60 1.23 -4.62
CA LYS A 86 -5.00 1.44 -4.20
C LYS A 86 -5.17 2.78 -3.47
N LEU A 87 -4.25 3.14 -2.57
CA LEU A 87 -4.27 4.44 -1.87
C LEU A 87 -4.20 5.61 -2.86
N ARG A 88 -3.34 5.53 -3.88
CA ARG A 88 -3.29 6.55 -4.95
C ARG A 88 -4.62 6.65 -5.71
N SER A 89 -5.24 5.52 -6.03
CA SER A 89 -6.57 5.50 -6.66
C SER A 89 -7.65 6.10 -5.77
N VAL A 90 -7.62 5.86 -4.46
CA VAL A 90 -8.54 6.48 -3.49
C VAL A 90 -8.35 8.00 -3.47
N ALA A 91 -7.10 8.49 -3.42
CA ALA A 91 -6.81 9.93 -3.46
C ALA A 91 -7.37 10.59 -4.74
N ALA A 92 -7.16 9.96 -5.90
CA ALA A 92 -7.72 10.42 -7.17
C ALA A 92 -9.26 10.42 -7.18
N GLY A 93 -9.88 9.42 -6.54
CA GLY A 93 -11.34 9.36 -6.39
C GLY A 93 -11.90 10.54 -5.60
N PHE A 94 -11.26 10.90 -4.48
CA PHE A 94 -11.67 12.08 -3.70
C PHE A 94 -11.58 13.37 -4.50
N GLU A 95 -10.44 13.62 -5.18
CA GLU A 95 -10.28 14.82 -6.00
C GLU A 95 -11.28 14.92 -7.14
N GLN A 96 -11.60 13.78 -7.77
CA GLN A 96 -12.56 13.74 -8.86
C GLN A 96 -13.96 14.12 -8.36
N VAL A 97 -14.37 13.57 -7.22
CA VAL A 97 -15.67 13.88 -6.60
C VAL A 97 -15.72 15.36 -6.20
N ASP A 98 -14.68 15.87 -5.53
CA ASP A 98 -14.62 17.27 -5.10
C ASP A 98 -14.64 18.23 -6.28
N THR A 99 -13.87 17.95 -7.34
CA THR A 99 -13.84 18.76 -8.56
C THR A 99 -15.20 18.77 -9.25
N THR A 100 -15.84 17.60 -9.35
CA THR A 100 -17.18 17.46 -9.96
C THR A 100 -18.22 18.24 -9.16
N ASN A 101 -18.21 18.10 -7.84
CA ASN A 101 -19.13 18.82 -6.96
C ASN A 101 -18.91 20.34 -7.02
N ALA A 102 -17.66 20.79 -7.01
CA ALA A 102 -17.33 22.21 -7.15
C ALA A 102 -17.80 22.79 -8.50
N ALA A 103 -17.68 22.03 -9.59
CA ALA A 103 -18.19 22.44 -10.90
C ALA A 103 -19.73 22.53 -10.91
N ASN A 104 -20.42 21.54 -10.33
CA ASN A 104 -21.87 21.54 -10.21
C ASN A 104 -22.36 22.74 -9.40
N LEU A 105 -21.74 23.06 -8.26
CA LEU A 105 -22.10 24.22 -7.45
C LEU A 105 -21.91 25.54 -8.20
N LYS A 106 -20.80 25.71 -8.92
CA LYS A 106 -20.58 26.90 -9.78
C LYS A 106 -21.64 27.04 -10.86
N SER A 107 -22.09 25.92 -11.44
CA SER A 107 -23.14 25.95 -12.47
C SER A 107 -24.51 26.38 -11.91
N VAL A 108 -24.84 25.98 -10.67
CA VAL A 108 -26.08 26.38 -9.99
C VAL A 108 -26.04 27.86 -9.64
N ASP A 109 -24.92 28.37 -9.11
CA ASP A 109 -24.73 29.79 -8.82
C ASP A 109 -24.88 30.66 -10.08
N ALA A 110 -24.25 30.25 -11.19
CA ALA A 110 -24.36 30.92 -12.48
C ALA A 110 -25.79 30.93 -13.05
N ASN A 111 -26.61 29.91 -12.76
CA ASN A 111 -28.02 29.86 -13.18
C ASN A 111 -28.95 30.63 -12.25
N GLY A 112 -28.63 30.76 -10.95
CA GLY A 112 -29.41 31.51 -9.97
C GLY A 112 -29.19 33.03 -10.01
N ALA A 113 -28.11 33.49 -10.63
CA ALA A 113 -27.82 34.91 -10.88
C ALA A 113 -28.52 35.48 -12.14
N ARG A 114 -29.43 34.72 -12.75
CA ARG A 114 -30.30 35.11 -13.86
C ARG A 114 -31.76 35.15 -13.42
#